data_AF-A0A7V9U4C7-F1
#
_entry.id   AF-A0A7V9U4C7-F1
#
_cell.length_a   1.000
_cell.length_b   1.000
_cell.length_c   1.000
_cell.angle_alpha   90.00
_cell.angle_beta   90.00
_cell.angle_gamma   90.00
#
_symmetry.space_group_name_H-M   'P 1'
#
loop_
_entity.id
_entity.type
_entity.pdbx_description
1 polymer ?
#
loop_
_entity_poly.entity_id
_entity_poly.type
_entity_poly.pdbx_seq_one_letter_code
_entity_poly.pdbx_strand_id
1 'polypeptide(L)'
;MTPERISGTKAPVGGDLPASDRSPVGADLLPRSSSTSVDSSAPTAGQRDALAYIRSILEDFFTDPADINSLVDFAWQQILKGTSNVEIVQGLRQTEPYKREYGTVIDGQRAAGLTVSSEAEIRGYREGAAALMRQAGLPTGFYDSREDFDGYLIGNVSLSELGTRINDGYVRYLQEPDESRAELESMYGAGAGVAWFLDPGKALPVLQRQLAAASISGASIRTGYGKLTTGEAEDLASLGVTSDQAQRGFANLEDSKELFTPLNDSEDTIGRGEQIDAAFRGNANAQRRIERRRANRLAAFQGGGGAAATGQGVVGLGASR
;
A
#
# COMPACT_ATOMS: atom_id res chain seq x y z
N MET A 1 56.40 4.19 39.69
CA MET A 1 56.57 2.75 39.94
C MET A 1 56.83 2.03 38.62
N THR A 2 57.98 2.30 37.99
CA THR A 2 58.93 1.26 37.57
C THR A 2 59.65 0.73 38.84
N PRO A 3 60.50 -0.31 38.83
CA PRO A 3 60.79 -1.35 37.82
C PRO A 3 61.06 -2.77 38.42
N GLU A 4 61.43 -3.70 37.53
CA GLU A 4 62.59 -4.63 37.63
C GLU A 4 62.67 -5.86 38.57
N ARG A 5 63.20 -6.93 37.92
CA ARG A 5 64.08 -8.04 38.40
C ARG A 5 63.38 -9.17 39.17
N ILE A 6 63.80 -10.45 39.13
CA ILE A 6 65.14 -11.07 39.20
C ILE A 6 64.99 -12.51 38.60
N SER A 7 65.75 -12.93 37.57
CA SER A 7 67.06 -13.64 37.55
C SER A 7 67.08 -15.12 38.00
N GLY A 8 67.79 -15.95 37.21
CA GLY A 8 68.18 -17.34 37.49
C GLY A 8 68.49 -18.18 36.23
N THR A 9 69.50 -17.89 35.39
CA THR A 9 70.89 -18.49 35.34
C THR A 9 70.96 -20.00 35.66
N LYS A 10 71.57 -20.91 34.86
CA LYS A 10 73.01 -21.04 34.48
C LYS A 10 73.17 -22.32 33.57
N ALA A 11 73.57 -22.27 32.28
CA ALA A 11 74.92 -22.32 31.67
C ALA A 11 75.68 -23.68 31.74
N PRO A 12 76.76 -23.94 30.96
CA PRO A 12 76.90 -24.08 29.49
C PRO A 12 77.77 -25.33 29.11
N VAL A 13 78.18 -25.46 27.82
CA VAL A 13 79.46 -26.01 27.24
C VAL A 13 79.14 -26.41 25.78
N GLY A 14 79.61 -25.70 24.74
CA GLY A 14 80.95 -25.82 24.10
C GLY A 14 80.88 -26.88 22.97
N GLY A 15 81.30 -26.72 21.72
CA GLY A 15 82.00 -25.70 20.94
C GLY A 15 82.12 -26.21 19.47
N ASP A 16 82.42 -25.28 18.56
CA ASP A 16 83.06 -25.39 17.22
C ASP A 16 82.77 -26.53 16.22
N LEU A 17 82.19 -26.13 15.06
CA LEU A 17 82.63 -26.26 13.65
C LEU A 17 83.29 -27.57 13.11
N PRO A 18 83.37 -27.79 11.78
CA PRO A 18 82.37 -27.69 10.70
C PRO A 18 82.39 -28.89 9.71
N ALA A 19 81.44 -28.90 8.76
CA ALA A 19 81.45 -29.45 7.39
C ALA A 19 82.20 -30.78 7.07
N SER A 20 81.48 -31.77 6.51
CA SER A 20 81.65 -32.27 5.13
C SER A 20 81.00 -33.66 4.90
N ASP A 21 80.61 -33.86 3.63
CA ASP A 21 80.65 -35.12 2.87
C ASP A 21 79.46 -36.11 2.85
N ARG A 22 78.87 -36.18 1.64
CA ARG A 22 78.51 -37.36 0.82
C ARG A 22 77.39 -38.33 1.26
N SER A 23 76.38 -38.38 0.37
CA SER A 23 75.46 -39.49 -0.01
C SER A 23 76.09 -40.90 -0.02
N PRO A 24 75.38 -42.06 -0.16
CA PRO A 24 74.09 -42.26 -0.87
C PRO A 24 73.18 -43.50 -0.49
N VAL A 25 72.12 -43.71 -1.28
CA VAL A 25 71.42 -44.97 -1.71
C VAL A 25 70.61 -45.86 -0.72
N GLY A 26 69.32 -46.07 -1.07
CA GLY A 26 68.52 -47.33 -1.01
C GLY A 26 67.97 -47.73 0.37
N ALA A 27 66.77 -48.26 0.59
CA ALA A 27 65.61 -48.77 -0.15
C ALA A 27 64.39 -48.52 0.79
N ASP A 28 63.11 -48.61 0.43
CA ASP A 28 62.37 -49.87 0.32
C ASP A 28 60.86 -49.55 0.33
N LEU A 29 60.08 -50.30 -0.45
CA LEU A 29 58.66 -50.66 -0.28
C LEU A 29 57.55 -49.57 -0.24
N LEU A 30 56.74 -49.59 -1.30
CA LEU A 30 55.40 -48.98 -1.44
C LEU A 30 54.45 -49.35 -0.27
N PRO A 31 53.44 -48.50 -0.02
CA PRO A 31 52.09 -49.01 -0.24
C PRO A 31 51.17 -48.05 -1.03
N ARG A 32 50.51 -48.65 -2.02
CA ARG A 32 49.10 -48.50 -2.41
C ARG A 32 48.52 -47.09 -2.49
N SER A 33 48.30 -46.66 -3.73
CA SER A 33 47.31 -45.66 -4.11
C SER A 33 45.95 -45.96 -3.48
N SER A 34 45.59 -45.26 -2.42
CA SER A 34 44.19 -45.06 -2.05
C SER A 34 43.60 -44.06 -3.03
N SER A 35 42.93 -44.58 -4.06
CA SER A 35 41.97 -43.82 -4.85
C SER A 35 40.82 -43.43 -3.93
N THR A 36 40.95 -42.28 -3.27
CA THR A 36 39.81 -41.62 -2.64
C THR A 36 38.90 -41.16 -3.78
N SER A 37 37.92 -41.98 -4.12
CA SER A 37 36.75 -41.55 -4.88
C SER A 37 36.01 -40.53 -4.00
N VAL A 38 36.39 -39.26 -4.13
CA VAL A 38 35.57 -38.16 -3.60
C VAL A 38 34.36 -38.09 -4.50
N ASP A 39 33.27 -38.69 -4.03
CA ASP A 39 31.93 -38.49 -4.54
C ASP A 39 31.59 -36.99 -4.36
N SER A 40 31.98 -36.19 -5.36
CA SER A 40 31.94 -34.72 -5.31
C SER A 40 30.59 -34.25 -5.83
N SER A 41 29.53 -34.49 -5.07
CA SER A 41 28.21 -33.90 -5.33
C SER A 41 28.17 -32.40 -4.97
N ALA A 42 29.21 -31.87 -4.32
CA ALA A 42 29.35 -30.46 -3.99
C ALA A 42 30.10 -29.68 -5.08
N PRO A 43 29.60 -28.49 -5.49
CA PRO A 43 30.26 -27.67 -6.50
C PRO A 43 31.67 -27.23 -6.06
N THR A 44 32.61 -27.27 -7.00
CA THR A 44 33.99 -26.79 -6.79
C THR A 44 34.01 -25.28 -6.50
N ALA A 45 35.13 -24.75 -5.99
CA ALA A 45 35.26 -23.31 -5.73
C ALA A 45 34.98 -22.48 -7.00
N GLY A 46 35.55 -22.85 -8.14
CA GLY A 46 35.28 -22.17 -9.40
C GLY A 46 33.83 -22.32 -9.90
N GLN A 47 33.17 -23.45 -9.63
CA GLN A 47 31.73 -23.61 -9.93
C GLN A 47 30.86 -22.72 -9.03
N ARG A 48 31.23 -22.55 -7.75
CA ARG A 48 30.56 -21.62 -6.84
C ARG A 48 30.72 -20.17 -7.29
N ASP A 49 31.92 -19.77 -7.71
CA ASP A 49 32.18 -18.43 -8.23
C ASP A 49 31.38 -18.16 -9.52
N ALA A 50 31.31 -19.14 -10.43
CA ALA A 50 30.52 -19.03 -11.65
C ALA A 50 29.01 -18.91 -11.36
N LEU A 51 28.48 -19.71 -10.42
CA LEU A 51 27.09 -19.62 -9.98
C LEU A 51 26.77 -18.26 -9.34
N ALA A 52 27.68 -17.73 -8.52
CA ALA A 52 27.54 -16.40 -7.94
C ALA A 52 27.50 -15.31 -9.02
N TYR A 53 28.34 -15.43 -10.06
CA TYR A 53 28.35 -14.49 -11.18
C TYR A 53 27.08 -14.54 -12.04
N ILE A 54 26.56 -15.75 -12.34
CA ILE A 54 25.28 -15.90 -13.05
C ILE A 54 24.15 -15.26 -12.25
N ARG A 55 24.12 -15.51 -10.93
CA ARG A 55 23.15 -14.91 -10.03
C ARG A 55 23.22 -13.38 -10.06
N SER A 56 24.41 -12.79 -9.96
CA SER A 56 24.54 -11.32 -9.96
C SER A 56 24.02 -10.69 -11.25
N ILE A 57 24.20 -11.36 -12.41
CA ILE A 57 23.62 -10.89 -13.67
C ILE A 57 22.09 -10.95 -13.62
N LEU A 58 21.53 -12.05 -13.11
CA LEU A 58 20.07 -12.22 -13.08
C LEU A 58 19.39 -11.29 -12.07
N GLU A 59 20.06 -10.96 -10.96
CA GLU A 59 19.60 -9.99 -9.96
C GLU A 59 19.41 -8.58 -10.54
N ASP A 60 20.10 -8.22 -11.62
CA ASP A 60 19.84 -6.95 -12.32
C ASP A 60 18.45 -6.96 -12.98
N PHE A 61 17.95 -8.10 -13.44
CA PHE A 61 16.75 -8.23 -14.28
C PHE A 61 15.54 -8.82 -13.54
N PHE A 62 15.74 -9.48 -12.41
CA PHE A 62 14.70 -10.17 -11.66
C PHE A 62 14.85 -9.84 -10.19
N THR A 63 13.74 -9.74 -9.46
CA THR A 63 13.81 -9.48 -8.00
C THR A 63 13.19 -10.56 -7.14
N ASP A 64 12.35 -11.44 -7.70
CA ASP A 64 11.83 -12.56 -6.92
C ASP A 64 12.97 -13.59 -6.71
N PRO A 65 13.39 -13.85 -5.46
CA PRO A 65 14.48 -14.77 -5.19
C PRO A 65 14.21 -16.20 -5.70
N ALA A 66 12.95 -16.64 -5.71
CA ALA A 66 12.58 -17.96 -6.21
C ALA A 66 12.78 -18.06 -7.71
N ASP A 67 12.42 -17.00 -8.43
CA ASP A 67 12.61 -16.90 -9.88
C ASP A 67 14.09 -16.84 -10.24
N ILE A 68 14.86 -16.02 -9.53
CA ILE A 68 16.31 -15.94 -9.71
C ILE A 68 16.93 -17.32 -9.51
N ASN A 69 16.56 -18.05 -8.46
CA ASN A 69 17.06 -19.41 -8.22
C ASN A 69 16.73 -20.36 -9.38
N SER A 70 15.48 -20.35 -9.86
CA SER A 70 15.06 -21.19 -10.98
C SER A 70 15.81 -20.88 -12.27
N LEU A 71 16.07 -19.60 -12.54
CA LEU A 71 16.81 -19.15 -13.71
C LEU A 71 18.30 -19.48 -13.63
N VAL A 72 18.90 -19.36 -12.43
CA VAL A 72 20.29 -19.79 -12.16
C VAL A 72 20.43 -21.29 -12.43
N ASP A 73 19.52 -22.11 -11.91
CA ASP A 73 19.54 -23.57 -12.11
C ASP A 73 19.41 -23.93 -13.58
N PHE A 74 18.49 -23.27 -14.30
CA PHE A 74 18.34 -23.45 -15.75
C PHE A 74 19.63 -23.11 -16.49
N ALA A 75 20.19 -21.92 -16.25
CA ALA A 75 21.42 -21.47 -16.92
C ALA A 75 22.58 -22.43 -16.64
N TRP A 76 22.73 -22.86 -15.38
CA TRP A 76 23.77 -23.80 -14.98
C TRP A 76 23.65 -25.14 -15.70
N GLN A 77 22.45 -25.72 -15.77
CA GLN A 77 22.23 -26.98 -16.50
C GLN A 77 22.57 -26.86 -17.99
N GLN A 78 22.28 -25.72 -18.61
CA GLN A 78 22.60 -25.51 -20.02
C GLN A 78 24.10 -25.30 -20.25
N ILE A 79 24.79 -24.62 -19.34
CA ILE A 79 26.27 -24.51 -19.36
C ILE A 79 26.91 -25.89 -19.26
N LEU A 80 26.43 -26.75 -18.35
CA LEU A 80 26.94 -28.12 -18.22
C LEU A 80 26.72 -28.98 -19.47
N LYS A 81 25.66 -28.71 -20.24
CA LYS A 81 25.41 -29.36 -21.53
C LYS A 81 26.28 -28.83 -22.67
N GLY A 82 27.06 -27.77 -22.44
CA GLY A 82 27.85 -27.11 -23.47
C GLY A 82 27.02 -26.27 -24.44
N THR A 83 25.80 -25.89 -24.04
CA THR A 83 24.93 -25.00 -24.84
C THR A 83 25.60 -23.65 -25.04
N SER A 84 25.47 -23.06 -26.23
CA SER A 84 26.06 -21.75 -26.50
C SER A 84 25.37 -20.64 -25.69
N ASN A 85 26.08 -19.56 -25.39
CA ASN A 85 25.53 -18.42 -24.63
C ASN A 85 24.25 -17.86 -25.28
N VAL A 86 24.20 -17.79 -26.61
CA VAL A 86 23.02 -17.29 -27.34
C VAL A 86 21.81 -18.20 -27.13
N GLU A 87 22.00 -19.51 -27.22
CA GLU A 87 20.92 -20.49 -26.99
C GLU A 87 20.48 -20.52 -25.52
N ILE A 88 21.41 -20.31 -24.57
CA ILE A 88 21.06 -20.17 -23.15
C ILE A 88 20.14 -18.96 -22.95
N VAL A 89 20.49 -17.80 -23.51
CA VAL A 89 19.67 -16.59 -23.41
C VAL A 89 18.31 -16.80 -24.09
N GLN A 90 18.25 -17.40 -25.27
CA GLN A 90 16.98 -17.73 -25.92
C GLN A 90 16.14 -18.70 -25.09
N GLY A 91 16.78 -19.69 -24.47
CA GLY A 91 16.13 -20.65 -23.57
C GLY A 91 15.57 -19.98 -22.31
N LEU A 92 16.32 -19.06 -21.70
CA LEU A 92 15.87 -18.27 -20.55
C LEU A 92 14.57 -17.52 -20.88
N ARG A 93 14.46 -16.95 -22.08
CA ARG A 93 13.24 -16.27 -22.55
C ARG A 93 11.99 -17.15 -22.63
N GLN A 94 12.18 -18.47 -22.71
CA GLN A 94 11.09 -19.44 -22.77
C GLN A 94 10.63 -19.94 -21.40
N THR A 95 11.38 -19.63 -20.33
CA THR A 95 11.05 -20.04 -18.97
C THR A 95 9.86 -19.25 -18.43
N GLU A 96 9.12 -19.88 -17.51
CA GLU A 96 7.96 -19.25 -16.87
C GLU A 96 8.32 -17.97 -16.08
N PRO A 97 9.40 -17.93 -15.27
CA PRO A 97 9.82 -16.70 -14.60
C PRO A 97 10.07 -15.54 -15.56
N TYR A 98 10.74 -15.79 -16.69
CA TYR A 98 10.99 -14.76 -17.69
C TYR A 98 9.69 -14.23 -18.32
N LYS A 99 8.79 -15.15 -18.70
CA LYS A 99 7.51 -14.77 -19.32
C LYS A 99 6.64 -13.97 -18.36
N ARG A 100 6.66 -14.27 -17.07
CA ARG A 100 5.97 -13.46 -16.07
C ARG A 100 6.56 -12.06 -15.95
N GLU A 101 7.89 -11.94 -15.90
CA GLU A 101 8.57 -10.64 -15.71
C GLU A 101 8.44 -9.69 -16.91
N TYR A 102 8.55 -10.23 -18.13
CA TYR A 102 8.65 -9.43 -19.36
C TYR A 102 7.62 -9.80 -20.44
N GLY A 103 7.13 -11.04 -20.42
CA GLY A 103 6.25 -11.58 -21.48
C GLY A 103 4.95 -10.81 -21.61
N THR A 104 4.30 -10.45 -20.48
CA THR A 104 3.04 -9.68 -20.50
C THR A 104 3.18 -8.36 -21.26
N VAL A 105 4.24 -7.59 -21.01
CA VAL A 105 4.50 -6.33 -21.71
C VAL A 105 4.83 -6.58 -23.17
N ILE A 106 5.75 -7.50 -23.45
CA ILE A 106 6.21 -7.80 -24.81
C ILE A 106 5.05 -8.26 -25.70
N ASP A 107 4.24 -9.20 -25.20
CA ASP A 107 3.10 -9.72 -25.92
C ASP A 107 1.96 -8.70 -26.02
N GLY A 108 1.76 -7.89 -24.97
CA GLY A 108 0.81 -6.76 -24.98
C GLY A 108 1.18 -5.71 -26.04
N GLN A 109 2.44 -5.30 -26.10
CA GLN A 109 2.95 -4.37 -27.11
C GLN A 109 2.82 -4.95 -28.52
N ARG A 110 3.17 -6.23 -28.70
CA ARG A 110 3.01 -6.92 -29.99
C ARG A 110 1.55 -6.96 -30.44
N ALA A 111 0.64 -7.27 -29.53
CA ALA A 111 -0.80 -7.29 -29.80
C ALA A 111 -1.35 -5.89 -30.11
N ALA A 112 -0.81 -4.86 -29.47
CA ALA A 112 -1.15 -3.46 -29.73
C ALA A 112 -0.47 -2.89 -31.00
N GLY A 113 0.35 -3.67 -31.71
CA GLY A 113 1.08 -3.20 -32.90
C GLY A 113 2.19 -2.20 -32.59
N LEU A 114 2.67 -2.15 -31.35
CA LEU A 114 3.75 -1.29 -30.90
C LEU A 114 5.13 -1.94 -31.13
N THR A 115 6.16 -1.10 -31.21
CA THR A 115 7.54 -1.57 -31.13
C THR A 115 7.76 -2.24 -29.77
N VAL A 116 8.25 -3.48 -29.80
CA VAL A 116 8.56 -4.23 -28.57
C VAL A 116 9.76 -3.60 -27.88
N SER A 117 9.56 -3.20 -26.63
CA SER A 117 10.63 -2.68 -25.77
C SER A 117 11.60 -3.79 -25.38
N SER A 118 12.89 -3.45 -25.30
CA SER A 118 13.92 -4.28 -24.69
C SER A 118 13.72 -4.41 -23.18
N GLU A 119 14.32 -5.44 -22.56
CA GLU A 119 14.23 -5.67 -21.13
C GLU A 119 14.74 -4.46 -20.31
N ALA A 120 15.79 -3.79 -20.81
CA ALA A 120 16.33 -2.58 -20.19
C ALA A 120 15.38 -1.38 -20.27
N GLU A 121 14.68 -1.20 -21.40
CA GLU A 121 13.70 -0.13 -21.57
C GLU A 121 12.47 -0.34 -20.67
N ILE A 122 11.99 -1.58 -20.57
CA ILE A 122 10.86 -1.94 -19.69
C ILE A 122 11.21 -1.61 -18.23
N ARG A 123 12.38 -2.07 -17.75
CA ARG A 123 12.84 -1.81 -16.39
C ARG A 123 13.05 -0.31 -16.14
N GLY A 124 13.72 0.39 -17.06
CA GLY A 124 13.95 1.83 -16.94
C GLY A 124 12.66 2.64 -16.89
N TYR A 125 11.65 2.23 -17.67
CA TYR A 125 10.32 2.82 -17.60
C TYR A 125 9.66 2.58 -16.24
N ARG A 126 9.64 1.34 -15.74
CA ARG A 126 9.07 0.97 -14.43
C ARG A 126 9.71 1.77 -13.29
N GLU A 127 11.04 1.87 -13.27
CA GLU A 127 11.78 2.64 -12.27
C GLU A 127 11.45 4.14 -12.33
N GLY A 128 11.40 4.71 -13.54
CA GLY A 128 11.04 6.11 -13.75
C GLY A 128 9.60 6.41 -13.33
N ALA A 129 8.66 5.54 -13.67
CA ALA A 129 7.26 5.65 -13.28
C ALA A 129 7.12 5.58 -11.75
N ALA A 130 7.75 4.59 -11.10
CA ALA A 130 7.76 4.48 -9.64
C ALA A 130 8.39 5.70 -8.95
N ALA A 131 9.43 6.31 -9.54
CA ALA A 131 10.02 7.54 -9.03
C ALA A 131 9.05 8.73 -9.13
N LEU A 132 8.36 8.90 -10.26
CA LEU A 132 7.33 9.93 -10.44
C LEU A 132 6.20 9.78 -9.43
N MET A 133 5.72 8.54 -9.24
CA MET A 133 4.66 8.23 -8.28
C MET A 133 5.06 8.59 -6.84
N ARG A 134 6.27 8.19 -6.41
CA ARG A 134 6.81 8.56 -5.08
C ARG A 134 6.97 10.06 -4.92
N GLN A 135 7.47 10.76 -5.94
CA GLN A 135 7.63 12.21 -5.91
C GLN A 135 6.28 12.93 -5.75
N ALA A 136 5.22 12.37 -6.32
CA ALA A 136 3.87 12.89 -6.21
C ALA A 136 3.18 12.59 -4.87
N GLY A 137 3.86 11.91 -3.94
CA GLY A 137 3.36 11.66 -2.58
C GLY A 137 2.28 10.58 -2.50
N LEU A 138 2.25 9.68 -3.49
CA LEU A 138 1.30 8.60 -3.54
C LEU A 138 1.57 7.54 -2.47
N PRO A 139 0.53 6.97 -1.84
CA PRO A 139 0.70 6.00 -0.78
C PRO A 139 1.26 4.67 -1.30
N THR A 140 2.13 4.06 -0.49
CA THR A 140 2.48 2.63 -0.58
C THR A 140 1.21 1.80 -0.51
N GLY A 141 0.99 0.94 -1.50
CA GLY A 141 -0.18 0.09 -1.70
C GLY A 141 -0.76 0.17 -3.11
N PHE A 142 -0.51 1.28 -3.81
CA PHE A 142 -1.19 1.63 -5.05
C PHE A 142 -0.35 1.36 -6.31
N TYR A 143 0.98 1.39 -6.17
CA TYR A 143 1.94 1.16 -7.28
C TYR A 143 3.04 0.19 -6.84
N ASP A 144 2.64 -0.77 -6.01
CA ASP A 144 3.56 -1.66 -5.31
C ASP A 144 3.97 -2.85 -6.18
N SER A 145 3.25 -3.07 -7.27
CA SER A 145 3.48 -4.17 -8.20
C SER A 145 4.01 -3.66 -9.53
N ARG A 146 4.86 -4.45 -10.19
CA ARG A 146 5.44 -4.12 -11.51
C ARG A 146 4.35 -4.01 -12.55
N GLU A 147 3.34 -4.85 -12.38
CA GLU A 147 2.12 -4.96 -13.16
C GLU A 147 1.29 -3.67 -13.14
N ASP A 148 1.52 -2.78 -12.17
CA ASP A 148 0.95 -1.44 -12.14
C ASP A 148 1.48 -0.52 -13.23
N PHE A 149 2.72 -0.73 -13.66
CA PHE A 149 3.36 0.11 -14.67
C PHE A 149 3.23 -0.44 -16.10
N ASP A 150 3.06 -1.75 -16.23
CA ASP A 150 2.99 -2.46 -17.50
C ASP A 150 1.83 -1.99 -18.37
N GLY A 151 0.68 -1.68 -17.76
CA GLY A 151 -0.49 -1.15 -18.47
C GLY A 151 -0.20 0.17 -19.20
N TYR A 152 0.56 1.08 -18.57
CA TYR A 152 0.95 2.33 -19.21
C TYR A 152 1.88 2.10 -20.39
N LEU A 153 2.83 1.17 -20.24
CA LEU A 153 3.81 0.87 -21.27
C LEU A 153 3.16 0.16 -22.48
N ILE A 154 2.22 -0.75 -22.24
CA ILE A 154 1.37 -1.38 -23.27
C ILE A 154 0.46 -0.34 -23.93
N GLY A 155 0.00 0.67 -23.17
CA GLY A 155 -0.80 1.79 -23.65
C GLY A 155 0.00 2.90 -24.36
N ASN A 156 1.31 2.72 -24.57
CA ASN A 156 2.22 3.71 -25.16
C ASN A 156 2.22 5.07 -24.42
N VAL A 157 1.99 5.06 -23.11
CA VAL A 157 2.06 6.25 -22.27
C VAL A 157 3.52 6.53 -21.94
N SER A 158 3.99 7.74 -22.26
CA SER A 158 5.37 8.15 -21.92
C SER A 158 5.49 8.57 -20.46
N LEU A 159 6.71 8.57 -19.90
CA LEU A 159 6.95 9.11 -18.55
C LEU A 159 6.55 10.58 -18.43
N SER A 160 6.72 11.37 -19.48
CA SER A 160 6.28 12.77 -19.51
C SER A 160 4.76 12.87 -19.45
N GLU A 161 4.05 12.06 -20.23
CA GLU A 161 2.59 12.02 -20.22
C GLU A 161 2.06 11.53 -18.87
N LEU A 162 2.68 10.50 -18.30
CA LEU A 162 2.37 10.04 -16.95
C LEU A 162 2.55 11.17 -15.93
N GLY A 163 3.65 11.92 -16.01
CA GLY A 163 3.87 13.13 -15.21
C GLY A 163 2.80 14.19 -15.41
N THR A 164 2.34 14.43 -16.64
CA THR A 164 1.22 15.34 -16.93
C THR A 164 -0.08 14.85 -16.31
N ARG A 165 -0.42 13.57 -16.44
CA ARG A 165 -1.60 12.97 -15.79
C ARG A 165 -1.54 13.12 -14.27
N ILE A 166 -0.34 12.99 -13.70
CA ILE A 166 -0.08 13.26 -12.29
C ILE A 166 -0.38 14.69 -11.90
N ASN A 167 0.13 15.65 -12.66
CA ASN A 167 -0.11 17.04 -12.37
C ASN A 167 -1.59 17.43 -12.55
N ASP A 168 -2.23 16.98 -13.63
CA ASP A 168 -3.65 17.24 -13.89
C ASP A 168 -4.53 16.68 -12.79
N GLY A 169 -4.14 15.52 -12.29
CA GLY A 169 -4.78 14.91 -11.15
C GLY A 169 -4.66 15.71 -9.87
N TYR A 170 -3.45 16.15 -9.57
CA TYR A 170 -3.20 17.04 -8.45
C TYR A 170 -4.02 18.34 -8.56
N VAL A 171 -4.13 18.94 -9.74
CA VAL A 171 -4.94 20.16 -9.97
C VAL A 171 -6.41 19.91 -9.65
N ARG A 172 -6.96 18.79 -10.09
CA ARG A 172 -8.36 18.46 -9.81
C ARG A 172 -8.57 18.08 -8.33
N TYR A 173 -7.61 17.43 -7.68
CA TYR A 173 -7.64 17.24 -6.23
C TYR A 173 -7.73 18.59 -5.52
N LEU A 174 -6.96 19.59 -5.98
CA LEU A 174 -7.02 20.94 -5.42
C LEU A 174 -8.35 21.67 -5.64
N GLN A 175 -9.21 21.20 -6.55
CA GLN A 175 -10.55 21.77 -6.77
C GLN A 175 -11.60 21.18 -5.82
N GLU A 176 -11.32 20.06 -5.16
CA GLU A 176 -12.23 19.49 -4.17
C GLU A 176 -12.33 20.39 -2.92
N PRO A 177 -13.50 20.46 -2.27
CA PRO A 177 -13.67 21.19 -1.01
C PRO A 177 -12.67 20.74 0.06
N ASP A 178 -12.19 21.69 0.88
CA ASP A 178 -11.17 21.42 1.91
C ASP A 178 -11.54 20.27 2.84
N GLU A 179 -12.81 20.19 3.26
CA GLU A 179 -13.27 19.12 4.15
C GLU A 179 -13.31 17.76 3.44
N SER A 180 -13.64 17.75 2.15
CA SER A 180 -13.68 16.52 1.36
C SER A 180 -12.26 15.96 1.14
N ARG A 181 -11.28 16.84 0.92
CA ARG A 181 -9.86 16.47 0.85
C ARG A 181 -9.32 15.95 2.17
N ALA A 182 -9.60 16.67 3.26
CA ALA A 182 -9.19 16.27 4.59
C ALA A 182 -9.80 14.92 5.01
N GLU A 183 -11.06 14.67 4.66
CA GLU A 183 -11.70 13.38 4.91
C GLU A 183 -11.13 12.26 4.04
N LEU A 184 -10.80 12.54 2.78
CA LEU A 184 -10.16 11.57 1.90
C LEU A 184 -8.80 11.11 2.44
N GLU A 185 -7.95 12.06 2.86
CA GLU A 185 -6.67 11.76 3.51
C GLU A 185 -6.86 11.07 4.86
N SER A 186 -7.85 11.50 5.66
CA SER A 186 -8.13 10.90 6.96
C SER A 186 -8.64 9.46 6.88
N MET A 187 -9.44 9.13 5.85
CA MET A 187 -10.04 7.81 5.70
C MET A 187 -9.10 6.82 5.01
N TYR A 188 -8.28 7.28 4.07
CA TYR A 188 -7.54 6.41 3.16
C TYR A 188 -6.03 6.68 3.13
N GLY A 189 -5.54 7.63 3.92
CA GLY A 189 -4.12 7.96 4.05
C GLY A 189 -3.67 9.07 3.09
N ALA A 190 -2.46 9.57 3.35
CA ALA A 190 -1.85 10.63 2.55
C ALA A 190 -1.71 10.21 1.08
N GLY A 191 -2.02 11.13 0.16
CA GLY A 191 -1.89 10.92 -1.29
C GLY A 191 -3.04 10.17 -1.96
N ALA A 192 -4.07 9.74 -1.21
CA ALA A 192 -5.26 9.10 -1.77
C ALA A 192 -5.97 9.97 -2.82
N GLY A 193 -6.00 11.29 -2.62
CA GLY A 193 -6.60 12.24 -3.55
C GLY A 193 -5.86 12.40 -4.86
N VAL A 194 -4.53 12.32 -4.85
CA VAL A 194 -3.72 12.42 -6.07
C VAL A 194 -3.83 11.13 -6.88
N ALA A 195 -3.83 9.98 -6.20
CA ALA A 195 -3.95 8.66 -6.82
C ALA A 195 -5.24 8.49 -7.66
N TRP A 196 -6.35 9.15 -7.27
CA TRP A 196 -7.64 9.08 -7.97
C TRP A 196 -7.56 9.47 -9.46
N PHE A 197 -6.66 10.38 -9.80
CA PHE A 197 -6.67 11.01 -11.11
C PHE A 197 -5.62 10.47 -12.09
N LEU A 198 -4.79 9.53 -11.64
CA LEU A 198 -3.64 9.05 -12.40
C LEU A 198 -3.99 7.96 -13.39
N ASP A 199 -4.94 7.10 -13.00
CA ASP A 199 -5.41 6.01 -13.82
C ASP A 199 -6.92 5.79 -13.64
N PRO A 200 -7.76 6.28 -14.56
CA PRO A 200 -9.19 5.97 -14.52
C PRO A 200 -9.49 4.50 -14.91
N GLY A 201 -8.50 3.71 -15.34
CA GLY A 201 -8.65 2.31 -15.71
C GLY A 201 -8.47 1.34 -14.54
N LYS A 202 -7.60 1.66 -13.56
CA LYS A 202 -7.37 0.82 -12.37
C LYS A 202 -8.26 1.24 -11.20
N ALA A 203 -8.99 0.26 -10.68
CA ALA A 203 -9.86 0.37 -9.50
C ALA A 203 -10.83 1.57 -9.47
N LEU A 204 -11.21 2.11 -10.64
CA LEU A 204 -12.15 3.24 -10.77
C LEU A 204 -13.39 3.10 -9.86
N PRO A 205 -14.04 1.92 -9.73
CA PRO A 205 -15.20 1.78 -8.84
C PRO A 205 -14.87 1.93 -7.35
N VAL A 206 -13.71 1.43 -6.91
CA VAL A 206 -13.28 1.54 -5.51
C VAL A 206 -12.90 2.98 -5.21
N LEU A 207 -12.13 3.62 -6.08
CA LEU A 207 -11.67 4.98 -5.89
C LEU A 207 -12.80 6.01 -6.00
N GLN A 208 -13.74 5.82 -6.94
CA GLN A 208 -14.97 6.62 -7.00
C GLN A 208 -15.80 6.50 -5.73
N ARG A 209 -15.89 5.29 -5.16
CA ARG A 209 -16.60 5.07 -3.89
C ARG A 209 -15.93 5.78 -2.72
N GLN A 210 -14.60 5.73 -2.64
CA GLN A 210 -13.81 6.41 -1.60
C GLN A 210 -13.94 7.94 -1.71
N LEU A 211 -13.88 8.50 -2.92
CA LEU A 211 -14.11 9.93 -3.13
C LEU A 211 -15.54 10.35 -2.78
N ALA A 212 -16.53 9.57 -3.20
CA ALA A 212 -17.92 9.80 -2.84
C ALA A 212 -18.10 9.78 -1.32
N ALA A 213 -17.52 8.78 -0.63
CA ALA A 213 -17.54 8.68 0.83
C ALA A 213 -16.92 9.92 1.49
N ALA A 214 -15.71 10.32 1.08
CA ALA A 214 -15.05 11.51 1.60
C ALA A 214 -15.85 12.80 1.33
N SER A 215 -16.46 12.91 0.15
CA SER A 215 -17.32 14.04 -0.23
C SER A 215 -18.60 14.12 0.60
N ILE A 216 -19.19 12.98 0.94
CA ILE A 216 -20.35 12.84 1.81
C ILE A 216 -19.98 13.21 3.26
N SER A 217 -18.84 12.70 3.76
CA SER A 217 -18.36 13.06 5.11
C SER A 217 -18.02 14.55 5.22
N GLY A 218 -17.35 15.11 4.20
CA GLY A 218 -17.08 16.54 4.13
C GLY A 218 -18.35 17.38 4.14
N ALA A 219 -19.40 16.97 3.41
CA ALA A 219 -20.71 17.63 3.46
C ALA A 219 -21.35 17.56 4.87
N SER A 220 -21.28 16.42 5.54
CA SER A 220 -21.75 16.22 6.91
C SER A 220 -21.04 17.14 7.92
N ILE A 221 -19.74 17.34 7.75
CA ILE A 221 -18.94 18.26 8.57
C ILE A 221 -19.38 19.71 8.29
N ARG A 222 -19.50 20.10 7.01
CA ARG A 222 -19.91 21.47 6.62
C ARG A 222 -21.28 21.87 7.16
N THR A 223 -22.21 20.93 7.29
CA THR A 223 -23.55 21.21 7.84
C THR A 223 -23.58 21.26 9.35
N GLY A 224 -22.49 20.92 10.04
CA GLY A 224 -22.43 20.87 11.51
C GLY A 224 -22.92 19.56 12.13
N TYR A 225 -23.39 18.59 11.33
CA TYR A 225 -23.84 17.28 11.82
C TYR A 225 -22.68 16.45 12.42
N GLY A 226 -21.46 16.69 11.92
CA GLY A 226 -20.22 16.11 12.42
C GLY A 226 -19.62 15.08 11.47
N LYS A 227 -18.44 14.59 11.85
CA LYS A 227 -17.65 13.63 11.05
C LYS A 227 -18.35 12.27 10.94
N LEU A 228 -18.33 11.66 9.76
CA LEU A 228 -18.78 10.29 9.55
C LEU A 228 -17.67 9.29 9.85
N THR A 229 -18.04 8.08 10.26
CA THR A 229 -17.09 6.96 10.18
C THR A 229 -16.88 6.56 8.72
N THR A 230 -15.75 5.93 8.40
CA THR A 230 -15.48 5.42 7.04
C THR A 230 -16.61 4.50 6.56
N GLY A 231 -17.10 3.60 7.42
CA GLY A 231 -18.21 2.71 7.08
C GLY A 231 -19.53 3.44 6.81
N GLU A 232 -19.89 4.44 7.60
CA GLU A 232 -21.10 5.27 7.34
C GLU A 232 -21.01 5.99 5.99
N ALA A 233 -19.85 6.55 5.68
CA ALA A 233 -19.61 7.29 4.45
C ALA A 233 -19.61 6.36 3.21
N GLU A 234 -18.95 5.20 3.30
CA GLU A 234 -18.91 4.21 2.23
C GLU A 234 -20.26 3.54 1.98
N ASP A 235 -21.05 3.30 3.02
CA ASP A 235 -22.42 2.82 2.89
C ASP A 235 -23.27 3.83 2.11
N LEU A 236 -23.21 5.11 2.48
CA LEU A 236 -23.96 6.17 1.79
C LEU A 236 -23.49 6.34 0.34
N ALA A 237 -22.18 6.24 0.08
CA ALA A 237 -21.63 6.22 -1.27
C ALA A 237 -22.15 5.02 -2.09
N SER A 238 -22.25 3.85 -1.46
CA SER A 238 -22.78 2.63 -2.09
C SER A 238 -24.27 2.74 -2.42
N LEU A 239 -25.01 3.57 -1.69
CA LEU A 239 -26.41 3.93 -1.99
C LEU A 239 -26.54 4.98 -3.10
N GLY A 240 -25.43 5.48 -3.64
CA GLY A 240 -25.42 6.52 -4.67
C GLY A 240 -25.75 7.91 -4.15
N VAL A 241 -25.58 8.16 -2.84
CA VAL A 241 -25.76 9.49 -2.26
C VAL A 241 -24.69 10.43 -2.80
N THR A 242 -25.10 11.55 -3.39
CA THR A 242 -24.22 12.61 -3.87
C THR A 242 -23.86 13.61 -2.77
N SER A 243 -22.79 14.38 -2.93
CA SER A 243 -22.42 15.44 -1.96
C SER A 243 -23.57 16.45 -1.74
N ASP A 244 -24.31 16.82 -2.79
CA ASP A 244 -25.47 17.72 -2.69
C ASP A 244 -26.66 17.10 -1.94
N GLN A 245 -26.87 15.79 -2.09
CA GLN A 245 -27.88 15.07 -1.32
C GLN A 245 -27.45 14.95 0.14
N ALA A 246 -26.17 14.63 0.39
CA ALA A 246 -25.58 14.59 1.72
C ALA A 246 -25.73 15.95 2.42
N GLN A 247 -25.35 17.04 1.77
CA GLN A 247 -25.45 18.39 2.34
C GLN A 247 -26.90 18.73 2.74
N ARG A 248 -27.89 18.43 1.90
CA ARG A 248 -29.30 18.66 2.24
C ARG A 248 -29.79 17.75 3.36
N GLY A 249 -29.46 16.46 3.30
CA GLY A 249 -29.88 15.48 4.30
C GLY A 249 -29.31 15.78 5.67
N PHE A 250 -28.01 16.07 5.76
CA PHE A 250 -27.35 16.39 7.02
C PHE A 250 -27.72 17.77 7.56
N ALA A 251 -27.99 18.77 6.70
CA ALA A 251 -28.56 20.03 7.15
C ALA A 251 -29.94 19.84 7.82
N ASN A 252 -30.82 19.03 7.22
CA ASN A 252 -32.13 18.74 7.80
C ASN A 252 -32.03 17.97 9.13
N LEU A 253 -31.03 17.09 9.27
CA LEU A 253 -30.75 16.40 10.52
C LEU A 253 -30.25 17.36 11.58
N GLU A 254 -29.34 18.28 11.24
CA GLU A 254 -28.84 19.30 12.17
C GLU A 254 -29.96 20.25 12.62
N ASP A 255 -30.85 20.68 11.72
CA ASP A 255 -32.04 21.48 12.05
C ASP A 255 -32.98 20.73 13.02
N SER A 256 -32.93 19.40 13.01
CA SER A 256 -33.75 18.53 13.86
C SER A 256 -33.02 18.05 15.12
N LYS A 257 -31.79 18.51 15.40
CA LYS A 257 -30.92 17.95 16.44
C LYS A 257 -31.54 17.89 17.83
N GLU A 258 -32.36 18.87 18.18
CA GLU A 258 -33.03 18.93 19.48
C GLU A 258 -33.96 17.73 19.69
N LEU A 259 -34.53 17.17 18.61
CA LEU A 259 -35.40 15.99 18.66
C LEU A 259 -34.64 14.72 19.04
N PHE A 260 -33.33 14.67 18.85
CA PHE A 260 -32.56 13.44 19.03
C PHE A 260 -32.22 13.16 20.49
N THR A 261 -32.11 14.22 21.30
CA THR A 261 -31.89 14.13 22.74
C THR A 261 -33.23 14.04 23.49
N PRO A 262 -33.40 13.10 24.43
CA PRO A 262 -34.57 13.05 25.30
C PRO A 262 -34.77 14.35 26.09
N LEU A 263 -36.02 14.81 26.21
CA LEU A 263 -36.39 15.92 27.12
C LEU A 263 -37.04 15.44 28.43
N ASN A 264 -37.42 14.17 28.52
CA ASN A 264 -38.06 13.59 29.69
C ASN A 264 -37.91 12.06 29.69
N ASP A 265 -38.30 11.43 30.80
CA ASP A 265 -38.15 9.98 31.04
C ASP A 265 -39.00 9.08 30.11
N SER A 266 -39.93 9.66 29.33
CA SER A 266 -40.73 8.91 28.34
C SER A 266 -40.12 8.90 26.94
N GLU A 267 -38.98 9.58 26.75
CA GLU A 267 -38.28 9.67 25.48
C GLU A 267 -36.93 8.92 25.52
N ASP A 268 -36.72 8.02 24.55
CA ASP A 268 -35.38 7.43 24.34
C ASP A 268 -34.55 8.25 23.35
N THR A 269 -33.22 8.16 23.39
CA THR A 269 -32.36 8.82 22.38
C THR A 269 -32.68 8.34 20.97
N ILE A 270 -32.73 9.25 19.98
CA ILE A 270 -32.73 8.85 18.57
C ILE A 270 -31.28 8.66 18.15
N GLY A 271 -30.86 7.41 18.00
CA GLY A 271 -29.47 7.07 17.72
C GLY A 271 -29.01 7.55 16.35
N ARG A 272 -27.71 7.77 16.19
CA ARG A 272 -27.11 8.25 14.95
C ARG A 272 -27.44 7.39 13.73
N GLY A 273 -27.36 6.07 13.84
CA GLY A 273 -27.75 5.16 12.75
C GLY A 273 -29.20 5.34 12.31
N GLU A 274 -30.11 5.57 13.26
CA GLU A 274 -31.53 5.82 12.97
C GLU A 274 -31.75 7.18 12.29
N GLN A 275 -30.99 8.20 12.68
CA GLN A 275 -31.01 9.51 12.02
C GLN A 275 -30.57 9.39 10.55
N ILE A 276 -29.44 8.73 10.30
CA ILE A 276 -28.90 8.50 8.95
C ILE A 276 -29.87 7.65 8.12
N ASP A 277 -30.45 6.60 8.71
CA ASP A 277 -31.44 5.75 8.06
C ASP A 277 -32.70 6.51 7.65
N ALA A 278 -33.18 7.41 8.53
CA ALA A 278 -34.35 8.24 8.23
C ALA A 278 -34.09 9.21 7.08
N ALA A 279 -32.90 9.80 7.02
CA ALA A 279 -32.53 10.82 6.04
C ALA A 279 -32.18 10.23 4.66
N PHE A 280 -31.49 9.08 4.62
CA PHE A 280 -30.86 8.59 3.38
C PHE A 280 -31.35 7.21 2.94
N ARG A 281 -31.83 6.36 3.85
CA ARG A 281 -32.21 4.96 3.53
C ARG A 281 -33.72 4.75 3.41
N GLY A 282 -34.51 5.82 3.52
CA GLY A 282 -35.98 5.74 3.44
C GLY A 282 -36.61 4.89 4.54
N ASN A 283 -35.95 4.77 5.70
CA ASN A 283 -36.45 3.95 6.80
C ASN A 283 -37.72 4.57 7.42
N ALA A 284 -38.88 4.05 7.03
CA ALA A 284 -40.18 4.57 7.46
C ALA A 284 -40.40 4.49 8.97
N ASN A 285 -39.77 3.55 9.67
CA ASN A 285 -39.87 3.47 11.14
C ASN A 285 -39.08 4.60 11.80
N ALA A 286 -37.86 4.84 11.33
CA ALA A 286 -37.01 5.93 11.82
C ALA A 286 -37.67 7.30 11.54
N GLN A 287 -38.21 7.50 10.33
CA GLN A 287 -38.95 8.71 9.96
C GLN A 287 -40.17 8.92 10.86
N ARG A 288 -41.04 7.92 11.03
CA ARG A 288 -42.22 8.00 11.91
C ARG A 288 -41.84 8.30 13.36
N ARG A 289 -40.70 7.77 13.85
CA ARG A 289 -40.25 8.04 15.21
C ARG A 289 -39.86 9.50 15.40
N ILE A 290 -39.12 10.08 14.45
CA ILE A 290 -38.77 11.51 14.45
C ILE A 290 -40.03 12.37 14.36
N GLU A 291 -40.95 12.06 13.44
CA GLU A 291 -42.22 12.78 13.26
C GLU A 291 -43.11 12.72 14.50
N ARG A 292 -43.28 11.54 15.09
CA ARG A 292 -44.07 11.35 16.32
C ARG A 292 -43.47 12.17 17.46
N ARG A 293 -42.14 12.19 17.61
CA ARG A 293 -41.49 13.01 18.63
C ARG A 293 -41.75 14.49 18.40
N ARG A 294 -41.59 14.97 17.16
CA ARG A 294 -41.89 16.36 16.79
C ARG A 294 -43.34 16.73 17.13
N ALA A 295 -44.30 15.88 16.77
CA ALA A 295 -45.71 16.10 17.05
C ALA A 295 -46.02 16.13 18.55
N ASN A 296 -45.47 15.19 19.32
CA ASN A 296 -45.66 15.14 20.77
C ASN A 296 -45.12 16.40 21.47
N ARG A 297 -43.93 16.89 21.07
CA ARG A 297 -43.35 18.11 21.63
C ARG A 297 -44.16 19.36 21.27
N LEU A 298 -44.66 19.45 20.04
CA LEU A 298 -45.54 20.53 19.63
C LEU A 298 -46.86 20.52 20.42
N ALA A 299 -47.47 19.34 20.60
CA ALA A 299 -48.70 19.19 21.37
C ALA A 299 -48.50 19.55 22.85
N ALA A 300 -47.38 19.12 23.47
CA ALA A 300 -47.05 19.48 24.84
C ALA A 300 -46.83 20.99 25.00
N PHE A 301 -46.17 21.64 24.03
CA PHE A 301 -45.98 23.09 24.03
C PHE A 301 -47.31 23.86 23.92
N GLN A 302 -48.21 23.43 23.03
CA GLN A 302 -49.54 24.04 22.86
C GLN A 302 -50.46 23.78 24.07
N GLY A 303 -50.43 22.58 24.64
CA GLY A 303 -51.21 22.21 25.81
C GLY A 303 -50.73 22.86 27.11
N GLY A 304 -49.43 23.16 27.25
CA GLY A 304 -48.87 23.86 28.40
C GLY A 304 -49.05 25.39 28.37
N GLY A 305 -49.25 25.99 27.19
CA GLY A 305 -49.45 27.43 27.00
C GLY A 305 -50.91 27.90 27.03
N GLY A 306 -51.86 26.97 26.99
CA GLY A 306 -53.30 27.26 26.97
C GLY A 306 -53.95 27.13 28.35
N ALA A 307 -54.11 28.24 29.06
CA ALA A 307 -55.05 28.44 30.16
C ALA A 307 -54.85 27.63 31.46
N ALA A 308 -54.05 28.19 32.38
CA ALA A 308 -54.50 28.35 33.77
C ALA A 308 -55.39 29.60 33.89
N ALA A 309 -56.45 29.66 33.07
CA ALA A 309 -57.57 30.57 33.26
C ALA A 309 -58.77 29.75 33.74
N THR A 310 -58.56 28.95 34.79
CA THR A 310 -59.64 28.26 35.48
C THR A 310 -60.33 29.24 36.41
N GLY A 311 -61.39 29.92 35.93
CA GLY A 311 -62.61 30.32 36.66
C GLY A 311 -62.55 31.06 38.02
N GLN A 312 -61.40 31.30 38.63
CA GLN A 312 -61.26 31.99 39.91
C GLN A 312 -59.97 32.82 39.93
N GLY A 313 -60.15 34.11 39.66
CA GLY A 313 -59.27 35.17 40.17
C GLY A 313 -57.86 35.24 39.56
N VAL A 314 -57.67 36.20 38.67
CA VAL A 314 -56.35 36.80 38.44
C VAL A 314 -55.91 37.45 39.76
N VAL A 315 -55.01 36.82 40.52
CA VAL A 315 -54.29 37.50 41.59
C VAL A 315 -53.21 38.34 40.92
N GLY A 316 -53.59 39.56 40.56
CA GLY A 316 -52.69 40.59 40.08
C GLY A 316 -51.70 40.99 41.18
N LEU A 317 -50.46 41.22 40.75
CA LEU A 317 -49.36 41.76 41.54
C LEU A 317 -49.81 43.05 42.26
N GLY A 318 -50.06 42.95 43.56
CA GLY A 318 -50.40 44.05 44.45
C GLY A 318 -49.26 44.31 45.42
N ALA A 319 -48.71 45.52 45.35
CA ALA A 319 -47.60 46.03 46.13
C ALA A 319 -47.74 45.83 47.65
N SER A 320 -46.59 45.66 48.31
CA SER A 320 -46.41 46.15 49.68
C SER A 320 -45.05 46.83 49.79
N ARG A 321 -45.12 48.05 50.30
CA ARG A 321 -44.04 48.99 50.64
C ARG A 321 -43.15 48.45 51.74
#